data_AF-A0A164J872-F1
#
_entry.id   AF-A0A164J872-F1
#
_cell.length_a   1.000
_cell.length_b   1.000
_cell.length_c   1.000
_cell.angle_alpha   90.00
_cell.angle_beta   90.00
_cell.angle_gamma   90.00
#
_symmetry.space_group_name_H-M   'P 1'
#
loop_
_entity.id
_entity.type
_entity.pdbx_description
1 polymer ?
#
loop_
_entity_poly.entity_id
_entity_poly.type
_entity_poly.pdbx_seq_one_letter_code
_entity_poly.pdbx_strand_id
1 'polypeptide(L)' 'MLAFVNAAGDAFPGVFIYPRKKVNLDKMVDLPQGFLPLAHQSGWMNDDLFLISLQNFKKQVNCSPDDPILLILDNP' A
#
# COMPACT_ATOMS: atom_id res chain seq x y z
N MET A 1 3.87 -7.26 -1.73
CA MET A 1 2.84 -6.60 -0.91
C MET A 1 3.56 -5.58 -0.04
N LEU A 2 2.93 -4.43 0.23
CA LEU A 2 3.35 -3.55 1.32
C LEU A 2 2.18 -3.43 2.30
N ALA A 3 2.44 -3.76 3.55
CA ALA A 3 1.49 -3.72 4.63
C ALA A 3 1.82 -2.57 5.59
N PHE A 4 0.78 -2.06 6.25
CA PHE A 4 0.90 -1.06 7.30
C PHE A 4 0.25 -1.63 8.55
N VAL A 5 0.94 -1.51 9.68
CA VAL A 5 0.49 -2.04 10.97
C VAL A 5 0.70 -0.95 12.03
N ASN A 6 -0.26 -0.76 12.93
CA ASN A 6 -0.09 0.15 14.06
C ASN A 6 0.64 -0.53 15.24
N ALA A 7 0.95 0.24 16.28
CA ALA A 7 1.60 -0.28 17.49
C ALA A 7 0.73 -1.29 18.29
N ALA A 8 -0.59 -1.29 18.09
CA ALA A 8 -1.50 -2.26 18.70
C ALA A 8 -1.56 -3.60 17.94
N GLY A 9 -0.95 -3.67 16.74
CA GLY A 9 -0.96 -4.84 15.88
C GLY A 9 -2.10 -4.87 14.86
N ASP A 10 -2.90 -3.81 14.75
CA ASP A 10 -3.95 -3.72 13.73
C ASP A 10 -3.34 -3.45 12.36
N ALA A 11 -3.73 -4.24 11.37
CA ALA A 11 -3.33 -4.05 9.99
C ALA A 11 -4.29 -3.11 9.26
N PHE A 12 -3.74 -2.14 8.55
CA PHE A 12 -4.50 -1.32 7.61
C PHE A 12 -4.49 -1.96 6.22
N PRO A 13 -5.54 -1.75 5.42
CA PRO A 13 -5.53 -2.13 4.01
C PRO A 13 -4.31 -1.56 3.26
N GLY A 14 -3.41 -2.45 2.85
CA GLY A 14 -2.15 -2.12 2.19
C GLY A 14 -2.27 -2.12 0.67
N VAL A 15 -1.20 -2.56 0.00
CA VAL A 15 -1.18 -2.71 -1.46
C VAL A 15 -0.69 -4.10 -1.88
N PHE A 16 -1.28 -4.62 -2.96
CA PHE A 16 -0.81 -5.80 -3.66
C PHE A 16 -0.21 -5.41 -5.01
N ILE A 17 0.99 -5.94 -5.32
CA ILE A 17 1.69 -5.66 -6.57
C ILE A 17 1.62 -6.92 -7.41
N TYR A 18 0.89 -6.83 -8.51
CA TYR A 18 0.73 -7.93 -9.45
C TYR A 18 1.83 -7.87 -10.53
N PRO A 19 2.43 -9.01 -10.94
CA PRO A 19 3.45 -9.09 -11.99
C PRO A 19 2.83 -8.83 -13.38
N ARG A 20 2.44 -7.59 -13.66
CA ARG A 20 1.68 -7.17 -14.84
C ARG A 20 2.12 -5.77 -15.28
N LYS A 21 1.88 -5.45 -16.56
CA LYS A 21 2.16 -4.11 -17.12
C LYS A 21 1.16 -3.04 -16.70
N LYS A 22 -0.09 -3.43 -16.41
CA LYS A 22 -1.21 -2.53 -16.10
C LYS A 22 -2.15 -3.19 -15.10
N VAL A 23 -2.83 -2.38 -14.30
CA VAL A 23 -3.94 -2.81 -13.44
C VAL A 23 -5.12 -3.21 -14.32
N ASN A 24 -5.75 -4.33 -13.99
CA ASN A 24 -6.98 -4.79 -14.61
C ASN A 24 -7.82 -5.44 -13.50
N LEU A 25 -8.85 -4.74 -13.04
CA LEU A 25 -9.67 -5.16 -11.89
C LEU A 25 -10.41 -6.47 -12.17
N ASP A 26 -10.85 -6.71 -13.41
CA ASP A 26 -11.52 -7.96 -13.79
C ASP A 26 -10.61 -9.21 -13.68
N LYS A 27 -9.29 -9.00 -13.72
CA LYS A 27 -8.28 -10.06 -13.61
C LYS A 27 -7.57 -10.09 -12.26
N MET A 28 -7.74 -9.04 -11.45
CA MET A 28 -7.17 -8.90 -10.11
C MET A 28 -8.26 -9.20 -9.09
N VAL A 29 -8.74 -10.45 -9.16
CA VAL A 29 -9.78 -11.00 -8.29
C VAL A 29 -9.22 -11.32 -6.90
N ASP A 30 -10.11 -11.53 -5.94
CA ASP A 30 -9.82 -11.92 -4.56
C ASP A 30 -8.94 -10.92 -3.79
N LEU A 31 -8.94 -9.65 -4.20
CA LEU A 31 -8.30 -8.58 -3.46
C LEU A 31 -9.10 -8.29 -2.18
N PRO A 32 -8.49 -8.34 -0.98
CA PRO A 32 -9.19 -8.00 0.25
C PRO A 32 -9.73 -6.56 0.21
N GLN A 33 -10.87 -6.33 0.85
CA GLN A 33 -11.52 -5.03 0.83
C GLN A 33 -10.59 -3.93 1.32
N GLY A 34 -10.54 -2.81 0.59
CA GLY A 34 -9.74 -1.63 0.92
C GLY A 34 -8.28 -1.72 0.46
N PHE A 35 -7.77 -2.88 0.05
CA PHE A 35 -6.44 -2.97 -0.54
C PHE A 35 -6.41 -2.32 -1.92
N LEU A 36 -5.29 -1.69 -2.25
CA LEU A 36 -5.08 -1.09 -3.56
C LEU A 36 -4.32 -2.06 -4.47
N PRO A 37 -4.86 -2.43 -5.66
CA PRO A 37 -4.14 -3.23 -6.62
C PRO A 37 -3.18 -2.35 -7.43
N LEU A 38 -1.90 -2.74 -7.45
CA LEU A 38 -0.84 -2.12 -8.23
C LEU A 38 -0.27 -3.13 -9.23
N ALA A 39 0.36 -2.63 -10.29
CA ALA A 39 0.95 -3.47 -11.32
C ALA A 39 2.38 -3.03 -11.63
N HIS A 40 3.31 -3.98 -11.60
CA HIS A 40 4.66 -3.79 -12.11
C HIS A 40 5.13 -5.08 -12.79
N GLN A 41 5.91 -4.98 -13.87
CA GLN A 41 6.30 -6.15 -14.66
C GLN A 41 7.07 -7.19 -13.84
N SER A 42 7.89 -6.75 -12.88
CA SER A 42 8.65 -7.63 -12.01
C SER A 42 7.83 -8.23 -10.87
N GLY A 43 6.64 -7.69 -10.59
CA GLY A 43 5.86 -8.01 -9.38
C GLY A 43 6.43 -7.43 -8.08
N TRP A 44 7.57 -6.74 -8.15
CA TRP A 44 8.23 -6.11 -7.01
C TRP A 44 7.84 -4.64 -6.85
N MET A 45 8.10 -4.13 -5.64
CA MET A 45 8.00 -2.71 -5.32
C MET A 45 9.04 -1.90 -6.09
N ASN A 46 8.71 -0.65 -6.40
CA ASN A 46 9.65 0.39 -6.81
C ASN A 46 9.25 1.71 -6.13
N ASP A 47 10.05 2.76 -6.34
CA ASP A 47 9.87 4.05 -5.68
C ASP A 47 8.51 4.70 -6.00
N ASP A 48 8.07 4.61 -7.26
CA ASP A 48 6.79 5.16 -7.72
C ASP A 48 5.61 4.46 -7.04
N LEU A 49 5.63 3.12 -7.01
CA LEU A 49 4.59 2.33 -6.36
C LEU A 49 4.60 2.53 -4.84
N PHE A 50 5.77 2.71 -4.24
CA PHE A 50 5.91 3.02 -2.82
C PHE A 50 5.26 4.36 -2.49
N LEU A 51 5.51 5.40 -3.28
CA LEU A 51 4.88 6.72 -3.12
C LEU A 51 3.35 6.65 -3.24
N ILE A 52 2.84 5.91 -4.24
CA ILE A 52 1.39 5.68 -4.39
C ILE A 52 0.82 4.98 -3.15
N SER A 53 1.56 4.03 -2.59
CA SER A 53 1.15 3.31 -1.38
C SER A 53 1.05 4.24 -0.17
N LEU A 54 2.01 5.14 0.02
CA LEU A 54 1.98 6.14 1.09
C LEU A 54 0.83 7.14 0.93
N GLN A 55 0.53 7.55 -0.31
CA GLN A 55 -0.62 8.42 -0.58
C GLN A 55 -1.95 7.73 -0.27
N ASN A 56 -2.07 6.43 -0.56
CA ASN A 56 -3.24 5.64 -0.17
C ASN A 56 -3.35 5.49 1.34
N PHE A 57 -2.24 5.18 2.01
CA PHE A 57 -2.18 5.05 3.47
C PHE A 57 -2.56 6.35 4.18
N LYS A 58 -2.04 7.50 3.73
CA LYS A 58 -2.37 8.83 4.29
C LYS A 58 -3.89 9.08 4.34
N LYS A 59 -4.64 8.65 3.32
CA LYS A 59 -6.12 8.80 3.28
C LYS A 59 -6.82 7.94 4.34
N GLN A 60 -6.21 6.85 4.78
CA GLN A 60 -6.78 5.95 5.80
C GLN A 60 -6.50 6.43 7.22
N VAL A 61 -5.32 7.00 7.47
CA VAL A 61 -4.92 7.50 8.80
C VAL A 61 -5.30 8.95 9.06
N ASN A 62 -5.70 9.70 8.03
CA ASN A 62 -6.09 11.11 8.12
C ASN A 62 -5.04 12.02 8.79
N CYS A 63 -3.75 11.74 8.59
CA CYS A 63 -2.68 12.51 9.20
C CYS A 63 -2.46 13.86 8.52
N SER A 64 -1.97 14.83 9.30
CA SER A 64 -1.73 16.21 8.87
C SER A 64 -0.43 16.76 9.46
N PRO A 65 0.05 17.95 9.03
CA PRO A 65 1.19 18.60 9.67
C PRO A 65 0.95 18.95 11.15
N ASP A 66 -0.30 19.28 11.51
CA ASP A 66 -0.68 19.63 12.89
C ASP A 66 -0.94 18.38 13.76
N ASP A 67 -1.22 17.23 13.12
CA ASP A 67 -1.41 15.92 13.74
C ASP A 67 -0.62 14.84 12.99
N PRO A 68 0.71 14.80 13.19
CA PRO A 68 1.60 13.90 12.45
C PRO A 68 1.57 12.49 13.03
N ILE A 69 1.89 11.51 12.18
CA ILE A 69 2.12 10.13 12.60
C ILE A 69 3.60 9.75 12.47
N LEU A 70 4.07 8.88 13.36
CA LEU A 70 5.39 8.26 13.24
C LEU A 70 5.29 7.05 12.31
N LEU A 71 5.98 7.11 11.17
CA LEU A 71 6.11 5.98 10.27
C LEU A 71 7.48 5.32 10.50
N ILE A 72 7.47 4.04 10.90
CA ILE A 72 8.66 3.22 11.00
C ILE A 72 8.67 2.31 9.77
N LEU A 73 9.73 2.41 8.98
CA LEU A 73 9.92 1.58 7.79
C LEU A 73 10.80 0.39 8.18
N ASP A 74 10.27 -0.81 7.99
CA ASP A 74 11.09 -2.00 8.03
C ASP A 74 11.94 -2.02 6.77
N ASN A 75 13.25 -1.84 6.94
CA ASN A 75 14.22 -1.85 5.86
C ASN A 75 15.29 -2.89 6.21
N PRO A 76 15.59 -3.86 5.34
CA PRO A 76 16.90 -4.48 5.34
C PRO A 76 17.99 -3.53 4.84
#